data_AF-C1DFX7-F1
#
_entry.id   AF-C1DFX7-F1
#
_cell.length_a   1.000
_cell.length_b   1.000
_cell.length_c   1.000
_cell.angle_alpha   90.00
_cell.angle_beta   90.00
_cell.angle_gamma   90.00
#
_symmetry.space_group_name_H-M   'P 1'
#
loop_
_entity.id
_entity.type
_entity.pdbx_description
1 polymer ?
#
loop_
_entity_poly.entity_id
_entity_poly.type
_entity_poly.pdbx_seq_one_letter_code
_entity_poly.pdbx_strand_id
1 'polypeptide(L)'
;MYRLDLRRLILLLTIAATLLTLLNSFHASYRTLHRQLIAQTLEANRAYAAKLAHSTDNFLKAAQQQLAYSAALLPELFDRPERLDAEVTRLKGQTGTFNGVFIVRTDGRVLATAPNSLGLVGGVLKTREMLAALSARQPRISAPYAGVRGYLLVFLSQPVFARDGRYLGYVGGAIHLGKHDGSLQALLGNHYYQDGSQLYVVDANRHLLHHQDPSRIGEVVTGNPAVEAVLRGEEGSRQLLDSQRTDMLAGYAPVASTGWGVVAQRPSAATLAALDGLMLEILFDALLFFVPLLVAIWWLSKLIARPLRQLAITARHWEFSTAQEQIRRVHSWYFEAEQLKLAMLGGLALLHGKLGRLNQENITAPLTGLVNRRGQQFALERWQEQQQPFAVIVLDIDHFKQVNDNHGHDVGDQVLQHVSHLMDSVSRSSDLVCRSGGEEFVLLLPETGLEAATQVAERLRGLISHTQTPTGSFVTISTGVAHWPGSASSVPAVLKLADEALYRAKRNGRNRVVVAGQREIGSEDAPLG
;
A
#
# COMPACT_ATOMS: atom_id res chain seq x y z
N MET A 1 -22.82 -3.44 16.23
CA MET A 1 -21.88 -3.76 15.13
C MET A 1 -21.28 -2.45 14.64
N TYR A 2 -20.03 -2.11 15.03
CA TYR A 2 -19.38 -0.86 14.64
C TYR A 2 -19.17 -0.86 13.11
N ARG A 3 -19.96 -0.08 12.36
CA ARG A 3 -19.72 0.11 10.92
C ARG A 3 -18.46 0.96 10.75
N LEU A 4 -17.47 0.42 10.04
CA LEU A 4 -16.26 1.16 9.66
C LEU A 4 -16.65 2.32 8.75
N ASP A 5 -16.14 3.52 9.04
CA ASP A 5 -16.30 4.67 8.13
C ASP A 5 -15.30 4.57 6.97
N LEU A 6 -15.62 5.23 5.85
CA LEU A 6 -14.78 5.21 4.65
C LEU A 6 -13.32 5.58 4.94
N ARG A 7 -13.10 6.51 5.87
CA ARG A 7 -11.77 6.93 6.32
C ARG A 7 -10.98 5.76 6.90
N ARG A 8 -11.55 5.03 7.86
CA ARG A 8 -10.90 3.86 8.48
C ARG A 8 -10.62 2.78 7.45
N LEU A 9 -11.52 2.56 6.50
CA LEU A 9 -11.34 1.55 5.44
C LEU A 9 -10.17 1.91 4.51
N ILE A 10 -10.11 3.15 4.01
CA ILE A 10 -8.97 3.64 3.21
C ILE A 10 -7.67 3.51 3.99
N LEU A 11 -7.67 3.94 5.26
CA LEU A 11 -6.48 3.95 6.11
C LEU A 11 -5.98 2.52 6.40
N LEU A 12 -6.86 1.58 6.75
CA LEU A 12 -6.49 0.18 6.97
C LEU A 12 -5.93 -0.46 5.69
N LEU A 13 -6.60 -0.26 4.54
CA LEU A 13 -6.17 -0.83 3.27
C LEU A 13 -4.80 -0.31 2.84
N THR A 14 -4.61 1.02 2.90
CA THR A 14 -3.35 1.67 2.51
C THR A 14 -2.22 1.29 3.44
N ILE A 15 -2.42 1.32 4.76
CA ILE A 15 -1.40 0.89 5.73
C ILE A 15 -1.02 -0.57 5.49
N ALA A 16 -2.00 -1.47 5.34
CA ALA A 16 -1.75 -2.89 5.07
C ALA A 16 -0.94 -3.09 3.77
N ALA A 17 -1.32 -2.41 2.68
CA ALA A 17 -0.60 -2.47 1.42
C ALA A 17 0.84 -1.92 1.54
N THR A 18 1.04 -0.80 2.24
CA THR A 18 2.38 -0.24 2.46
C THR A 18 3.24 -1.13 3.35
N LEU A 19 2.68 -1.73 4.39
CA LEU A 19 3.40 -2.63 5.29
C LEU A 19 3.81 -3.91 4.55
N LEU A 20 2.91 -4.48 3.75
CA LEU A 20 3.21 -5.63 2.91
C LEU A 20 4.33 -5.32 1.91
N THR A 21 4.30 -4.14 1.30
CA THR A 21 5.33 -3.69 0.37
C THR A 21 6.67 -3.52 1.09
N LEU A 22 6.68 -2.88 2.26
CA LEU A 22 7.87 -2.72 3.09
C LEU A 22 8.49 -4.07 3.47
N LEU A 23 7.66 -5.01 3.94
CA LEU A 23 8.11 -6.36 4.31
C LEU A 23 8.68 -7.12 3.11
N ASN A 24 8.02 -7.05 1.96
CA ASN A 24 8.50 -7.69 0.74
C ASN A 24 9.84 -7.09 0.28
N SER A 25 9.96 -5.76 0.29
CA SER A 25 11.22 -5.07 -0.04
C SER A 25 12.33 -5.44 0.93
N PHE A 26 12.06 -5.48 2.24
CA PHE A 26 13.03 -5.88 3.24
C PHE A 26 13.51 -7.33 3.02
N HIS A 27 12.59 -8.25 2.77
CA HIS A 27 12.92 -9.64 2.47
C HIS A 27 13.72 -9.78 1.16
N ALA A 28 13.35 -9.04 0.12
CA ALA A 28 14.08 -9.03 -1.15
C ALA A 28 15.50 -8.48 -0.98
N SER A 29 15.68 -7.41 -0.21
CA SER A 29 16.99 -6.86 0.14
C SER A 29 17.85 -7.87 0.91
N TYR A 30 17.30 -8.51 1.94
CA TYR A 30 17.99 -9.56 2.69
C TYR A 30 18.51 -10.67 1.77
N ARG A 31 17.62 -11.23 0.93
CA ARG A 31 17.97 -12.32 0.02
C ARG A 31 19.03 -11.91 -1.00
N THR A 32 18.95 -10.68 -1.51
CA THR A 32 19.89 -10.14 -2.48
C THR A 32 21.26 -9.93 -1.86
N LEU A 33 21.31 -9.27 -0.69
CA LEU A 33 22.55 -8.98 0.02
C LEU A 33 23.24 -10.28 0.49
N HIS A 34 22.48 -11.24 1.01
CA HIS A 34 22.99 -12.57 1.35
C HIS A 34 23.66 -13.26 0.15
N ARG A 35 23.00 -13.30 -1.01
CA ARG A 35 23.56 -13.89 -2.24
C ARG A 35 24.81 -13.15 -2.71
N GLN A 36 24.79 -11.83 -2.64
CA GLN A 36 25.90 -10.99 -3.07
C GLN A 36 27.14 -11.18 -2.18
N LEU A 37 26.96 -11.23 -0.86
CA LEU A 37 28.05 -11.49 0.09
C LEU A 37 28.69 -12.87 -0.16
N ILE A 38 27.87 -13.92 -0.37
CA ILE A 38 28.37 -15.25 -0.70
C ILE A 38 29.15 -15.23 -2.03
N ALA A 39 28.56 -14.66 -3.09
CA ALA A 39 29.17 -14.63 -4.42
C ALA A 39 30.50 -13.84 -4.41
N GLN A 40 30.53 -12.67 -3.77
CA GLN A 40 31.73 -11.85 -3.64
C GLN A 40 32.81 -12.57 -2.83
N THR A 41 32.45 -13.27 -1.76
CA THR A 41 33.41 -14.01 -0.94
C THR A 41 33.98 -15.22 -1.68
N LEU A 42 33.15 -15.96 -2.42
CA LEU A 42 33.60 -17.06 -3.27
C LEU A 42 34.57 -16.56 -4.36
N GLU A 43 34.26 -15.44 -5.00
CA GLU A 43 35.11 -14.86 -6.03
C GLU A 43 36.41 -14.28 -5.45
N ALA A 44 36.35 -13.62 -4.29
CA ALA A 44 37.54 -13.15 -3.59
C ALA A 44 38.46 -14.30 -3.18
N ASN A 45 37.91 -15.39 -2.65
CA ASN A 45 38.68 -16.58 -2.28
C ASN A 45 39.27 -17.28 -3.50
N ARG A 46 38.54 -17.35 -4.64
CA ARG A 46 39.08 -17.85 -5.92
C ARG A 46 40.27 -17.02 -6.38
N ALA A 47 40.09 -15.71 -6.47
CA ALA A 47 41.13 -14.79 -6.93
C ALA A 47 42.36 -14.83 -6.01
N TYR A 48 42.16 -14.94 -4.69
CA TYR A 48 43.23 -15.07 -3.72
C TYR A 48 43.99 -16.39 -3.87
N ALA A 49 43.29 -17.53 -3.98
CA ALA A 49 43.90 -18.84 -4.23
C ALA A 49 44.68 -18.85 -5.55
N ALA A 50 44.11 -18.32 -6.64
CA ALA A 50 44.76 -18.23 -7.94
C ALA A 50 46.02 -17.36 -7.91
N LYS A 51 45.95 -16.18 -7.28
CA LYS A 51 47.11 -15.29 -7.10
C LYS A 51 48.22 -15.98 -6.32
N LEU A 52 47.87 -16.69 -5.25
CA LEU A 52 48.84 -17.39 -4.43
C LEU A 52 49.43 -18.62 -5.13
N ALA A 53 48.63 -19.37 -5.87
CA ALA A 53 49.09 -20.49 -6.71
C ALA A 53 50.07 -20.00 -7.78
N HIS A 54 49.73 -18.91 -8.49
CA HIS A 54 50.61 -18.29 -9.47
C HIS A 54 51.91 -17.75 -8.85
N SER A 55 51.81 -17.11 -7.68
CA SER A 55 53.00 -16.61 -6.96
C SER A 55 53.91 -17.73 -6.50
N THR A 56 53.33 -18.84 -6.03
CA THR A 56 54.05 -20.06 -5.63
C THR A 56 54.73 -20.71 -6.84
N ASP A 57 54.03 -20.79 -7.97
CA ASP A 57 54.58 -21.31 -9.23
C ASP A 57 55.78 -20.47 -9.71
N ASN A 58 55.65 -19.14 -9.69
CA ASN A 58 56.72 -18.22 -10.05
C ASN A 58 57.92 -18.34 -9.10
N PHE A 59 57.67 -18.49 -7.80
CA PHE A 59 58.72 -18.71 -6.81
C PHE A 59 59.48 -20.01 -7.09
N LEU A 60 58.80 -21.12 -7.34
CA LEU A 60 59.43 -22.41 -7.65
C LEU A 60 60.20 -22.37 -8.98
N LYS A 61 59.66 -21.72 -10.00
CA LYS A 61 60.37 -21.48 -11.27
C LYS A 61 61.63 -20.65 -11.08
N ALA A 62 61.57 -19.58 -10.28
CA ALA A 62 62.74 -18.75 -9.97
C ALA A 62 63.80 -19.54 -9.18
N ALA A 63 63.38 -20.37 -8.22
CA ALA A 63 64.26 -21.27 -7.49
C ALA A 63 64.95 -22.27 -8.45
N GLN A 64 64.19 -22.87 -9.37
CA GLN A 64 64.74 -23.78 -10.39
C GLN A 64 65.73 -23.05 -11.33
N GLN A 65 65.44 -21.81 -11.71
CA GLN A 65 66.34 -20.98 -12.52
C GLN A 65 67.66 -20.64 -11.79
N GLN A 66 67.62 -20.39 -10.48
CA GLN A 66 68.82 -20.19 -9.67
C GLN A 66 69.72 -21.43 -9.68
N LEU A 67 69.13 -22.62 -9.57
CA LEU A 67 69.86 -23.89 -9.70
C LEU A 67 70.36 -24.11 -11.14
N ALA A 68 69.57 -23.75 -12.16
CA ALA A 68 69.96 -23.81 -13.57
C ALA A 68 71.20 -22.96 -13.88
N TYR A 69 71.24 -21.73 -13.41
CA TYR A 69 72.40 -20.85 -13.56
C TYR A 69 73.65 -21.46 -12.92
N SER A 70 73.50 -21.97 -11.70
CA SER A 70 74.61 -22.58 -10.95
C SER A 70 75.09 -23.86 -11.64
N ALA A 71 74.16 -24.69 -12.13
CA ALA A 71 74.48 -25.90 -12.89
C ALA A 71 75.30 -25.63 -14.16
N ALA A 72 75.13 -24.47 -14.80
CA ALA A 72 75.91 -24.08 -15.96
C ALA A 72 77.37 -23.69 -15.61
N LEU A 73 77.63 -23.21 -14.39
CA LEU A 73 78.98 -22.85 -13.91
C LEU A 73 79.76 -24.04 -13.36
N LEU A 74 79.05 -25.03 -12.81
CA LEU A 74 79.67 -26.14 -12.09
C LEU A 74 80.66 -27.00 -12.89
N PRO A 75 80.54 -27.25 -14.21
CA PRO A 75 81.48 -28.11 -14.93
C PRO A 75 82.95 -27.71 -14.79
N GLU A 76 83.23 -26.41 -14.60
CA GLU A 76 84.60 -25.88 -14.41
C GLU A 76 85.06 -25.90 -12.95
N LEU A 77 84.14 -26.16 -12.02
CA LEU A 77 84.34 -26.10 -10.57
C LEU A 77 84.39 -27.48 -9.90
N PHE A 78 83.98 -28.55 -10.60
CA PHE A 78 83.81 -29.91 -10.03
C PHE A 78 85.08 -30.50 -9.38
N ASP A 79 86.27 -30.07 -9.81
CA ASP A 79 87.57 -30.49 -9.27
C ASP A 79 88.19 -29.47 -8.28
N ARG A 80 87.45 -28.42 -7.91
CA ARG A 80 87.92 -27.34 -7.02
C ARG A 80 87.02 -27.23 -5.78
N PRO A 81 87.28 -28.00 -4.70
CA PRO A 81 86.41 -28.08 -3.52
C PRO A 81 86.07 -26.72 -2.88
N GLU A 82 87.04 -25.81 -2.76
CA GLU A 82 86.83 -24.47 -2.18
C GLU A 82 85.83 -23.63 -2.99
N ARG A 83 85.83 -23.77 -4.31
CA ARG A 83 84.89 -23.06 -5.20
C ARG A 83 83.50 -23.67 -5.16
N LEU A 84 83.39 -24.99 -4.98
CA LEU A 84 82.10 -25.66 -4.77
C LEU A 84 81.46 -25.21 -3.45
N ASP A 85 82.25 -25.11 -2.38
CA ASP A 85 81.79 -24.63 -1.06
C ASP A 85 81.30 -23.17 -1.12
N ALA A 86 82.04 -22.30 -1.82
CA ALA A 86 81.61 -20.93 -2.07
C ALA A 86 80.29 -20.87 -2.85
N GLU A 87 80.08 -21.75 -3.83
CA GLU A 87 78.87 -21.76 -4.65
C GLU A 87 77.63 -22.26 -3.89
N VAL A 88 77.74 -23.33 -3.10
CA VAL A 88 76.62 -23.79 -2.25
C VAL A 88 76.29 -22.76 -1.16
N THR A 89 77.31 -22.08 -0.62
CA THR A 89 77.13 -21.00 0.36
C THR A 89 76.43 -19.80 -0.27
N ARG A 90 76.84 -19.39 -1.48
CA ARG A 90 76.18 -18.33 -2.26
C ARG A 90 74.71 -18.68 -2.51
N LEU A 91 74.42 -19.87 -3.04
CA LEU A 91 73.06 -20.32 -3.32
C LEU A 91 72.17 -20.32 -2.08
N LYS A 92 72.70 -20.77 -0.94
CA LYS A 92 71.96 -20.75 0.33
C LYS A 92 71.70 -19.33 0.84
N GLY A 93 72.69 -18.44 0.75
CA GLY A 93 72.66 -17.10 1.33
C GLY A 93 72.02 -16.01 0.45
N GLN A 94 71.93 -16.22 -0.87
CA GLN A 94 71.57 -15.14 -1.81
C GLN A 94 70.12 -14.65 -1.66
N THR A 95 69.16 -15.59 -1.52
CA THR A 95 67.72 -15.27 -1.59
C THR A 95 66.90 -15.85 -0.43
N GLY A 96 67.52 -16.63 0.45
CA GLY A 96 66.82 -17.38 1.50
C GLY A 96 65.86 -18.46 0.97
N THR A 97 65.89 -18.75 -0.33
CA THR A 97 65.00 -19.74 -0.99
C THR A 97 65.25 -21.15 -0.45
N PHE A 98 66.52 -21.53 -0.30
CA PHE A 98 66.92 -22.89 0.08
C PHE A 98 67.37 -22.94 1.54
N ASN A 99 66.80 -23.86 2.31
CA ASN A 99 67.25 -24.14 3.67
C ASN A 99 68.58 -24.91 3.65
N GLY A 100 68.76 -25.80 2.65
CA GLY A 100 70.01 -26.47 2.37
C GLY A 100 70.27 -26.66 0.87
N VAL A 101 71.53 -26.65 0.47
CA VAL A 101 71.98 -26.79 -0.93
C VAL A 101 73.03 -27.90 -1.01
N PHE A 102 73.02 -28.68 -2.09
CA PHE A 102 73.84 -29.87 -2.27
C PHE A 102 74.37 -29.93 -3.70
N ILE A 103 75.64 -30.30 -3.85
CA ILE A 103 76.23 -30.68 -5.13
C ILE A 103 76.62 -32.14 -5.04
N VAL A 104 76.18 -32.93 -6.00
CA VAL A 104 76.25 -34.39 -5.96
C VAL A 104 76.82 -34.88 -7.28
N ARG A 105 77.76 -35.83 -7.21
CA ARG A 105 78.39 -36.45 -8.37
C ARG A 105 77.59 -37.67 -8.86
N THR A 106 77.82 -38.10 -10.10
CA THR A 106 77.18 -39.29 -10.71
C THR A 106 77.28 -40.59 -9.91
N ASP A 107 78.27 -40.74 -9.03
CA ASP A 107 78.44 -41.88 -8.13
C ASP A 107 77.63 -41.78 -6.82
N GLY A 108 76.82 -40.72 -6.68
CA GLY A 108 75.99 -40.47 -5.50
C GLY A 108 76.74 -39.84 -4.32
N ARG A 109 78.02 -39.48 -4.48
CA ARG A 109 78.79 -38.78 -3.45
C ARG A 109 78.46 -37.30 -3.43
N VAL A 110 78.29 -36.77 -2.22
CA VAL A 110 78.07 -35.34 -2.00
C VAL A 110 79.42 -34.60 -2.00
N LEU A 111 79.59 -33.67 -2.94
CA LEU A 111 80.82 -32.90 -3.12
C LEU A 111 80.87 -31.65 -2.24
N ALA A 112 79.73 -30.96 -2.09
CA ALA A 112 79.61 -29.77 -1.25
C ALA A 112 78.17 -29.64 -0.74
N THR A 113 78.01 -29.06 0.46
CA THR A 113 76.69 -28.77 1.04
C THR A 113 76.71 -27.46 1.80
N ALA A 114 75.63 -26.69 1.79
CA ALA A 114 75.42 -25.60 2.74
C ALA A 114 74.08 -25.81 3.48
N PRO A 115 74.00 -25.68 4.81
CA PRO A 115 75.10 -25.41 5.73
C PRO A 115 75.97 -26.66 5.98
N ASN A 116 77.26 -26.45 6.24
CA ASN A 116 78.25 -27.52 6.43
C ASN A 116 77.95 -28.37 7.68
N SER A 117 77.12 -27.87 8.61
CA SER A 117 76.61 -28.56 9.80
C SER A 117 75.69 -29.75 9.50
N LEU A 118 75.33 -29.99 8.24
CA LEU A 118 74.61 -31.20 7.82
C LEU A 118 75.50 -32.46 7.87
N GLY A 119 76.83 -32.32 7.80
CA GLY A 119 77.77 -33.45 7.95
C GLY A 119 77.68 -34.51 6.83
N LEU A 120 77.21 -34.11 5.64
CA LEU A 120 76.94 -35.02 4.52
C LEU A 120 78.03 -35.04 3.45
N VAL A 121 79.02 -34.14 3.51
CA VAL A 121 80.13 -34.05 2.54
C VAL A 121 80.95 -35.34 2.56
N GLY A 122 81.21 -35.92 1.38
CA GLY A 122 81.93 -37.19 1.23
C GLY A 122 81.08 -38.45 1.47
N GLY A 123 79.87 -38.31 2.02
CA GLY A 123 78.90 -39.39 2.16
C GLY A 123 78.18 -39.74 0.86
N VAL A 124 77.66 -40.97 0.77
CA VAL A 124 76.78 -41.41 -0.32
C VAL A 124 75.33 -41.17 0.07
N LEU A 125 74.56 -40.57 -0.83
CA LEU A 125 73.15 -40.29 -0.61
C LEU A 125 72.33 -41.58 -0.48
N LYS A 126 71.42 -41.60 0.50
CA LYS A 126 70.53 -42.75 0.77
C LYS A 126 69.05 -42.43 0.55
N THR A 127 68.69 -41.16 0.40
CA THR A 127 67.28 -40.74 0.30
C THR A 127 66.72 -41.00 -1.09
N ARG A 128 65.54 -41.64 -1.15
CA ARG A 128 64.84 -42.00 -2.41
C ARG A 128 64.72 -40.82 -3.37
N GLU A 129 64.30 -39.65 -2.90
CA GLU A 129 64.08 -38.48 -3.77
C GLU A 129 65.37 -37.90 -4.34
N MET A 130 66.47 -37.94 -3.58
CA MET A 130 67.78 -37.48 -4.05
C MET A 130 68.41 -38.46 -5.04
N LEU A 131 68.22 -39.77 -4.85
CA LEU A 131 68.62 -40.80 -5.83
C LEU A 131 67.77 -40.75 -7.11
N ALA A 132 66.47 -40.44 -6.98
CA ALA A 132 65.59 -40.21 -8.11
C ALA A 132 66.02 -38.98 -8.93
N ALA A 133 66.51 -37.91 -8.30
CA ALA A 133 67.09 -36.78 -9.01
C ALA A 133 68.34 -37.16 -9.82
N LEU A 134 69.22 -38.00 -9.26
CA LEU A 134 70.43 -38.48 -9.93
C LEU A 134 70.12 -39.32 -11.18
N SER A 135 69.08 -40.14 -11.11
CA SER A 135 68.66 -41.01 -12.23
C SER A 135 67.85 -40.28 -13.30
N ALA A 136 67.06 -39.27 -12.91
CA ALA A 136 66.18 -38.55 -13.82
C ALA A 136 66.93 -37.69 -14.86
N ARG A 137 68.12 -37.15 -14.53
CA ARG A 137 68.96 -36.31 -15.41
C ARG A 137 68.23 -35.12 -16.05
N GLN A 138 67.16 -34.64 -15.43
CA GLN A 138 66.35 -33.52 -15.88
C GLN A 138 65.97 -32.63 -14.69
N PRO A 139 65.65 -31.35 -14.90
CA PRO A 139 65.11 -30.48 -13.85
C PRO A 139 63.93 -31.14 -13.16
N ARG A 140 63.93 -31.22 -11.83
CA ARG A 140 62.89 -31.94 -11.08
C ARG A 140 62.62 -31.27 -9.75
N ILE A 141 61.34 -31.14 -9.44
CA ILE A 141 60.79 -30.82 -8.11
C ILE A 141 60.26 -32.15 -7.53
N SER A 142 60.75 -32.55 -6.37
CA SER A 142 60.30 -33.79 -5.72
C SER A 142 58.88 -33.67 -5.19
N ALA A 143 58.22 -34.81 -4.97
CA ALA A 143 57.09 -34.83 -4.05
C ALA A 143 57.58 -34.43 -2.64
N PRO A 144 56.72 -33.87 -1.79
CA PRO A 144 57.04 -33.59 -0.40
C PRO A 144 57.43 -34.87 0.35
N TYR A 145 58.50 -34.84 1.15
CA TYR A 145 58.96 -35.98 1.94
C TYR A 145 59.60 -35.55 3.25
N ALA A 146 59.62 -36.46 4.23
CA ALA A 146 60.31 -36.23 5.49
C ALA A 146 61.83 -36.38 5.33
N GLY A 147 62.56 -35.29 5.61
CA GLY A 147 64.02 -35.30 5.64
C GLY A 147 64.60 -36.07 6.82
N VAL A 148 65.93 -36.16 6.90
CA VAL A 148 66.66 -36.92 7.94
C VAL A 148 66.34 -36.44 9.37
N ARG A 149 65.95 -35.17 9.54
CA ARG A 149 65.56 -34.58 10.83
C ARG A 149 64.03 -34.56 11.06
N GLY A 150 63.26 -35.29 10.26
CA GLY A 150 61.80 -35.38 10.36
C GLY A 150 61.02 -34.20 9.77
N TYR A 151 61.69 -33.16 9.27
CA TYR A 151 61.02 -32.03 8.64
C TYR A 151 60.48 -32.40 7.25
N LEU A 152 59.23 -32.02 6.98
CA LEU A 152 58.67 -32.10 5.64
C LEU A 152 59.37 -31.08 4.74
N LEU A 153 59.87 -31.54 3.60
CA LEU A 153 60.61 -30.69 2.67
C LEU A 153 60.36 -31.10 1.23
N VAL A 154 60.66 -30.18 0.32
CA VAL A 154 60.63 -30.37 -1.12
C VAL A 154 62.03 -30.15 -1.66
N PHE A 155 62.45 -31.04 -2.55
CA PHE A 155 63.79 -31.00 -3.14
C PHE A 155 63.72 -30.60 -4.60
N LEU A 156 64.38 -29.50 -4.94
CA LEU A 156 64.57 -29.05 -6.32
C LEU A 156 65.94 -29.50 -6.77
N SER A 157 66.02 -30.04 -7.98
CA SER A 157 67.26 -30.55 -8.54
C SER A 157 67.43 -30.13 -9.98
N GLN A 158 68.68 -29.83 -10.34
CA GLN A 158 69.09 -29.45 -11.67
C GLN A 158 70.30 -30.28 -12.10
N PRO A 159 70.24 -31.00 -13.22
CA PRO A 159 71.35 -31.80 -13.70
C PRO A 159 72.51 -30.90 -14.15
N VAL A 160 73.73 -31.38 -13.90
CA VAL A 160 74.98 -30.76 -14.36
C VAL A 160 75.58 -31.62 -15.45
N PHE A 161 75.84 -31.02 -16.60
CA PHE A 161 76.49 -31.67 -17.74
C PHE A 161 77.80 -30.95 -18.06
N ALA A 162 78.83 -31.71 -18.39
CA ALA A 162 80.06 -31.18 -18.95
C ALA A 162 79.83 -30.59 -20.34
N ARG A 163 80.79 -29.79 -20.83
CA ARG A 163 80.73 -29.17 -22.18
C ARG A 163 80.62 -30.19 -23.32
N ASP A 164 81.08 -31.42 -23.09
CA ASP A 164 80.99 -32.56 -24.01
C ASP A 164 79.65 -33.33 -23.93
N GLY A 165 78.72 -32.89 -23.08
CA GLY A 165 77.42 -33.53 -22.86
C GLY A 165 77.43 -34.66 -21.82
N ARG A 166 78.59 -34.97 -21.22
CA ARG A 166 78.68 -36.02 -20.18
C ARG A 166 77.99 -35.55 -18.89
N TYR A 167 77.12 -36.40 -18.35
CA TYR A 167 76.47 -36.14 -17.06
C TYR A 167 77.50 -36.17 -15.92
N LEU A 168 77.58 -35.10 -15.13
CA LEU A 168 78.51 -34.98 -13.99
C LEU A 168 77.83 -35.21 -12.64
N GLY A 169 76.51 -35.05 -12.59
CA GLY A 169 75.71 -35.16 -11.39
C GLY A 169 74.65 -34.06 -11.34
N TYR A 170 74.31 -33.54 -10.17
CA TYR A 170 73.31 -32.48 -10.05
C TYR A 170 73.64 -31.48 -8.94
N VAL A 171 73.09 -30.28 -9.05
CA VAL A 171 72.96 -29.32 -7.95
C VAL A 171 71.51 -29.29 -7.51
N GLY A 172 71.26 -29.29 -6.21
CA GLY A 172 69.91 -29.30 -5.68
C GLY A 172 69.77 -28.50 -4.40
N GLY A 173 68.55 -28.02 -4.17
CA GLY A 173 68.19 -27.23 -3.01
C GLY A 173 66.97 -27.82 -2.31
N ALA A 174 67.07 -27.96 -0.99
CA ALA A 174 65.97 -28.35 -0.12
C ALA A 174 65.24 -27.11 0.41
N ILE A 175 63.92 -27.11 0.28
CA ILE A 175 63.01 -26.10 0.82
C ILE A 175 62.16 -26.79 1.90
N HIS A 176 62.24 -26.32 3.14
CA HIS A 176 61.41 -26.82 4.24
C HIS A 176 59.97 -26.31 4.10
N LEU A 177 59.03 -27.17 4.44
CA LEU A 177 57.60 -26.85 4.53
C LEU A 177 57.21 -26.73 6.02
N GLY A 178 56.40 -25.73 6.36
CA GLY A 178 55.79 -25.60 7.70
C GLY A 178 56.61 -24.93 8.80
N LYS A 179 57.88 -24.54 8.56
CA LYS A 179 58.67 -23.71 9.51
C LYS A 179 58.67 -22.24 9.11
N HIS A 180 58.67 -21.35 10.11
CA HIS A 180 58.66 -19.89 9.94
C HIS A 180 59.90 -19.29 9.23
N ASP A 181 60.96 -20.07 9.01
CA ASP A 181 62.28 -19.56 8.59
C ASP A 181 62.58 -19.73 7.08
N GLY A 182 61.59 -19.56 6.19
CA GLY A 182 61.76 -19.76 4.75
C GLY A 182 60.90 -18.86 3.87
N SER A 183 61.44 -18.46 2.71
CA SER A 183 60.76 -17.55 1.77
C SER A 183 59.43 -18.10 1.23
N LEU A 184 59.32 -19.42 1.03
CA LEU A 184 58.06 -20.06 0.64
C LEU A 184 57.00 -19.97 1.74
N GLN A 185 57.40 -20.12 3.01
CA GLN A 185 56.49 -19.95 4.14
C GLN A 185 56.10 -18.48 4.31
N ALA A 186 57.00 -17.52 4.08
CA ALA A 186 56.64 -16.11 4.10
C ALA A 186 55.60 -15.75 3.02
N LEU A 187 55.67 -16.41 1.86
CA LEU A 187 54.70 -16.26 0.79
C LEU A 187 53.34 -16.89 1.13
N LEU A 188 53.33 -18.10 1.70
CA LEU A 188 52.11 -18.84 2.02
C LEU A 188 51.48 -18.45 3.37
N GLY A 189 52.27 -17.99 4.34
CA GLY A 189 51.87 -17.82 5.73
C GLY A 189 51.39 -16.41 6.13
N ASN A 190 51.66 -15.37 5.34
CA ASN A 190 51.16 -14.03 5.61
C ASN A 190 49.70 -13.89 5.16
N HIS A 191 48.78 -14.37 5.98
CA HIS A 191 47.34 -14.17 5.80
C HIS A 191 46.81 -13.15 6.82
N TYR A 192 46.15 -12.10 6.35
CA TYR A 192 45.73 -10.95 7.17
C TYR A 192 44.31 -11.06 7.74
N TYR A 193 43.57 -12.12 7.43
CA TYR A 193 42.20 -12.27 7.88
C TYR A 193 42.14 -12.89 9.29
N GLN A 194 41.42 -12.23 10.21
CA GLN A 194 41.22 -12.66 11.61
C GLN A 194 39.79 -13.20 11.85
N ASP A 195 39.09 -13.61 10.80
CA ASP A 195 37.66 -13.94 10.79
C ASP A 195 37.39 -15.45 10.67
N GLY A 196 38.36 -16.28 11.02
CA GLY A 196 38.30 -17.73 10.86
C GLY A 196 38.56 -18.21 9.42
N SER A 197 38.97 -17.31 8.51
CA SER A 197 39.48 -17.71 7.20
C SER A 197 40.71 -18.60 7.33
N GLN A 198 40.72 -19.69 6.55
CA GLN A 198 41.77 -20.68 6.54
C GLN A 198 42.41 -20.73 5.15
N LEU A 199 43.73 -20.88 5.14
CA LEU A 199 44.52 -21.08 3.94
C LEU A 199 45.36 -22.33 4.12
N TYR A 200 45.34 -23.21 3.13
CA TYR A 200 46.16 -24.40 3.13
C TYR A 200 46.57 -24.83 1.72
N VAL A 201 47.64 -25.61 1.65
CA VAL A 201 48.19 -26.15 0.40
C VAL A 201 48.25 -27.66 0.50
N VAL A 202 47.87 -28.37 -0.56
CA VAL A 202 47.89 -29.83 -0.65
C VAL A 202 48.77 -30.32 -1.80
N ASP A 203 49.44 -31.45 -1.63
CA ASP A 203 50.11 -32.15 -2.73
C ASP A 203 49.16 -33.05 -3.53
N ALA A 204 49.69 -33.66 -4.62
CA ALA A 204 48.96 -34.61 -5.45
C ALA A 204 48.43 -35.85 -4.71
N ASN A 205 48.98 -36.17 -3.53
CA ASN A 205 48.56 -37.29 -2.69
C ASN A 205 47.58 -36.87 -1.58
N ARG A 206 47.17 -35.59 -1.57
CA ARG A 206 46.29 -34.95 -0.58
C ARG A 206 46.95 -34.66 0.77
N HIS A 207 48.28 -34.68 0.87
CA HIS A 207 48.98 -34.26 2.08
C HIS A 207 48.94 -32.74 2.24
N LEU A 208 48.64 -32.27 3.44
CA LEU A 208 48.77 -30.86 3.79
C LEU A 208 50.24 -30.44 3.82
N LEU A 209 50.62 -29.53 2.94
CA LEU A 209 51.97 -28.94 2.86
C LEU A 209 52.09 -27.67 3.68
N HIS A 210 50.98 -26.94 3.80
CA HIS A 210 50.87 -25.73 4.58
C HIS A 210 49.47 -25.67 5.16
N HIS A 211 49.37 -25.26 6.43
CA HIS A 211 48.12 -25.01 7.13
C HIS A 211 48.40 -24.00 8.28
N GLN A 212 47.41 -23.21 8.67
CA GLN A 212 47.56 -22.23 9.76
C GLN A 212 47.90 -22.89 11.11
N ASP A 213 47.25 -24.02 11.39
CA ASP A 213 47.64 -24.94 12.47
C ASP A 213 48.80 -25.85 11.98
N PRO A 214 50.03 -25.69 12.50
CA PRO A 214 51.18 -26.46 12.07
C PRO A 214 51.07 -27.96 12.41
N SER A 215 50.24 -28.34 13.38
CA SER A 215 50.08 -29.75 13.80
C SER A 215 49.43 -30.61 12.72
N ARG A 216 48.69 -30.00 11.80
CA ARG A 216 47.99 -30.67 10.69
C ARG A 216 48.86 -30.89 9.45
N ILE A 217 50.06 -30.30 9.41
CA ILE A 217 50.96 -30.43 8.26
C ILE A 217 51.39 -31.89 8.14
N GLY A 218 51.22 -32.47 6.95
CA GLY A 218 51.45 -33.89 6.66
C GLY A 218 50.20 -34.77 6.74
N GLU A 219 49.08 -34.29 7.29
CA GLU A 219 47.80 -35.03 7.28
C GLU A 219 47.26 -35.19 5.86
N VAL A 220 46.60 -36.31 5.59
CA VAL A 220 45.90 -36.57 4.33
C VAL A 220 44.48 -36.04 4.40
N VAL A 221 44.14 -35.05 3.58
CA VAL A 221 42.78 -34.52 3.48
C VAL A 221 41.96 -35.44 2.58
N THR A 222 40.87 -35.99 3.11
CA THR A 222 39.94 -36.83 2.33
C THR A 222 38.53 -36.24 2.37
N GLY A 223 37.77 -36.46 1.29
CA GLY A 223 36.36 -36.04 1.21
C GLY A 223 36.13 -34.54 1.03
N ASN A 224 37.15 -33.75 0.69
CA ASN A 224 37.02 -32.31 0.43
C ASN A 224 36.86 -32.03 -1.07
N PRO A 225 35.70 -31.53 -1.54
CA PRO A 225 35.45 -31.29 -2.97
C PRO A 225 36.38 -30.27 -3.63
N ALA A 226 36.88 -29.28 -2.89
CA ALA A 226 37.82 -28.29 -3.43
C ALA A 226 39.19 -28.91 -3.67
N VAL A 227 39.65 -29.76 -2.75
CA VAL A 227 40.90 -30.53 -2.93
C VAL A 227 40.79 -31.46 -4.14
N GLU A 228 39.69 -32.18 -4.30
CA GLU A 228 39.51 -33.05 -5.46
C GLU A 228 39.43 -32.27 -6.78
N ALA A 229 38.83 -31.08 -6.79
CA ALA A 229 38.76 -30.24 -7.98
C ALA A 229 40.13 -29.69 -8.40
N VAL A 230 40.89 -29.15 -7.44
CA VAL A 230 42.21 -28.61 -7.74
C VAL A 230 43.21 -29.68 -8.17
N LEU A 231 43.08 -30.91 -7.64
CA LEU A 231 43.88 -32.06 -8.08
C LEU A 231 43.56 -32.53 -9.49
N ARG A 232 42.36 -32.23 -10.02
CA ARG A 232 42.04 -32.39 -11.45
C ARG A 232 42.57 -31.25 -12.32
N GLY A 233 43.26 -30.26 -11.73
CA GLY A 233 43.75 -29.07 -12.42
C GLY A 233 42.67 -28.00 -12.61
N GLU A 234 41.56 -28.06 -11.88
CA GLU A 234 40.49 -27.05 -11.96
C GLU A 234 40.80 -25.86 -11.04
N GLU A 235 40.58 -24.64 -11.57
CA GLU A 235 40.49 -23.42 -10.77
C GLU A 235 39.01 -23.07 -10.57
N GLY A 236 38.61 -22.71 -9.35
CA GLY A 236 37.23 -22.33 -9.10
C GLY A 236 36.93 -21.95 -7.66
N SER A 237 35.64 -21.81 -7.39
CA SER A 237 35.11 -21.61 -6.04
C SER A 237 33.86 -22.42 -5.83
N ARG A 238 33.60 -22.78 -4.57
CA ARG A 238 32.43 -23.56 -4.17
C ARG A 238 32.15 -23.40 -2.67
N GLN A 239 30.88 -23.42 -2.31
CA GLN A 239 30.45 -23.63 -0.93
C GLN A 239 30.53 -25.11 -0.57
N LEU A 240 31.21 -25.46 0.52
CA LEU A 240 31.46 -26.83 0.93
C LEU A 240 31.51 -26.95 2.46
N LEU A 241 31.42 -28.19 2.95
CA LEU A 241 31.70 -28.51 4.33
C LEU A 241 33.18 -28.88 4.49
N ASP A 242 33.86 -28.28 5.46
CA ASP A 242 35.23 -28.67 5.79
C ASP A 242 35.29 -30.00 6.57
N SER A 243 36.51 -30.41 6.97
CA SER A 243 36.73 -31.62 7.77
C SER A 243 36.05 -31.59 9.15
N GLN A 244 35.68 -30.40 9.65
CA GLN A 244 34.96 -30.20 10.91
C GLN A 244 33.45 -30.03 10.71
N ARG A 245 32.95 -30.21 9.47
CA ARG A 245 31.55 -29.96 9.05
C ARG A 245 31.10 -28.51 9.22
N THR A 246 32.04 -27.56 9.16
CA THR A 246 31.73 -26.14 9.07
C THR A 246 31.41 -25.77 7.64
N ASP A 247 30.36 -24.99 7.42
CA ASP A 247 30.03 -24.46 6.10
C ASP A 247 30.99 -23.34 5.70
N MET A 248 31.72 -23.59 4.62
CA MET A 248 32.82 -22.77 4.14
C MET A 248 32.60 -22.34 2.70
N LEU A 249 32.94 -21.10 2.41
CA LEU A 249 33.04 -20.55 1.06
C LEU A 249 34.49 -20.69 0.61
N ALA A 250 34.78 -21.70 -0.23
CA ALA A 250 36.14 -22.03 -0.65
C ALA A 250 36.44 -21.54 -2.07
N GLY A 251 37.66 -21.06 -2.29
CA GLY A 251 38.29 -20.85 -3.59
C GLY A 251 39.54 -21.69 -3.68
N TYR A 252 39.81 -22.25 -4.86
CA TYR A 252 40.91 -23.17 -5.08
C TYR A 252 41.56 -22.98 -6.45
N ALA A 253 42.87 -23.17 -6.51
CA ALA A 253 43.65 -23.02 -7.72
C ALA A 253 44.91 -23.92 -7.73
N PRO A 254 45.26 -24.53 -8.87
CA PRO A 254 46.42 -25.42 -8.97
C PRO A 254 47.71 -24.64 -9.24
N VAL A 255 48.82 -25.13 -8.67
CA VAL A 255 50.18 -24.70 -9.00
C VAL A 255 50.67 -25.51 -10.19
N ALA A 256 50.82 -24.87 -11.35
CA ALA A 256 51.06 -25.55 -12.62
C ALA A 256 52.33 -26.42 -12.65
N SER A 257 53.43 -26.00 -12.01
CA SER A 257 54.69 -26.74 -12.03
C SER A 257 54.73 -28.01 -11.18
N THR A 258 53.91 -28.09 -10.12
CA THR A 258 53.96 -29.19 -9.14
C THR A 258 52.65 -29.98 -9.03
N GLY A 259 51.54 -29.44 -9.52
CA GLY A 259 50.20 -29.98 -9.28
C GLY A 259 49.71 -29.78 -7.85
N TRP A 260 50.35 -28.90 -7.06
CA TRP A 260 49.86 -28.59 -5.72
C TRP A 260 48.54 -27.83 -5.80
N GLY A 261 47.63 -28.09 -4.87
CA GLY A 261 46.40 -27.35 -4.73
C GLY A 261 46.51 -26.28 -3.66
N VAL A 262 46.21 -25.03 -4.01
CA VAL A 262 46.04 -23.94 -3.03
C VAL A 262 44.56 -23.78 -2.76
N VAL A 263 44.15 -23.80 -1.49
CA VAL A 263 42.76 -23.61 -1.09
C VAL A 263 42.67 -22.51 -0.04
N ALA A 264 41.87 -21.49 -0.33
CA ALA A 264 41.51 -20.41 0.57
C ALA A 264 40.02 -20.52 0.89
N GLN A 265 39.64 -20.52 2.17
CA GLN A 265 38.26 -20.72 2.58
C GLN A 265 37.88 -19.82 3.75
N ARG A 266 36.63 -19.36 3.78
CA ARG A 266 36.08 -18.55 4.86
C ARG A 266 34.75 -19.15 5.37
N PRO A 267 34.49 -19.17 6.69
CA PRO A 267 33.20 -19.63 7.20
C PRO A 267 32.04 -18.79 6.67
N SER A 268 30.97 -19.44 6.21
CA SER A 268 29.75 -18.76 5.76
C SER A 268 29.15 -17.92 6.89
N ALA A 269 29.16 -18.41 8.13
CA ALA A 269 28.68 -17.67 9.30
C ALA A 269 29.47 -16.36 9.53
N ALA A 270 30.79 -16.39 9.39
CA ALA A 270 31.64 -15.20 9.54
C ALA A 270 31.46 -14.20 8.37
N THR A 271 31.05 -14.68 7.20
CA THR A 271 30.68 -13.83 6.05
C THR A 271 29.33 -13.17 6.27
N LEU A 272 28.36 -13.93 6.80
CA LEU A 272 27.00 -13.48 7.04
C LEU A 272 26.84 -12.70 8.35
N ALA A 273 27.80 -12.74 9.27
CA ALA A 273 27.76 -11.93 10.50
C ALA A 273 27.67 -10.42 10.20
N ALA A 274 28.23 -9.96 9.08
CA ALA A 274 28.11 -8.57 8.63
C ALA A 274 26.69 -8.23 8.13
N LEU A 275 25.88 -9.24 7.75
CA LEU A 275 24.54 -9.05 7.21
C LEU A 275 23.60 -8.45 8.26
N ASP A 276 23.69 -8.88 9.52
CA ASP A 276 22.79 -8.40 10.58
C ASP A 276 22.92 -6.90 10.80
N GLY A 277 24.15 -6.38 10.82
CA GLY A 277 24.41 -4.93 10.92
C GLY A 277 23.86 -4.15 9.73
N LEU A 278 24.12 -4.62 8.51
CA LEU A 278 23.61 -3.98 7.29
C LEU A 278 22.08 -4.00 7.22
N MET A 279 21.44 -5.09 7.66
CA MET A 279 19.98 -5.19 7.69
C MET A 279 19.35 -4.27 8.73
N LEU A 280 20.03 -4.06 9.86
CA LEU A 280 19.59 -3.11 10.89
C LEU A 280 19.66 -1.67 10.37
N GLU A 281 20.73 -1.30 9.67
CA GLU A 281 20.86 0.01 9.00
C GLU A 281 19.74 0.23 7.98
N ILE A 282 19.52 -0.74 7.09
CA ILE A 282 18.42 -0.69 6.10
C ILE A 282 17.06 -0.56 6.79
N LEU A 283 16.85 -1.26 7.92
CA LEU A 283 15.61 -1.17 8.69
C LEU A 283 15.39 0.25 9.23
N PHE A 284 16.42 0.85 9.81
CA PHE A 284 16.34 2.22 10.33
C PHE A 284 16.06 3.25 9.23
N ASP A 285 16.78 3.14 8.11
CA ASP A 285 16.56 4.00 6.94
C ASP A 285 15.12 3.84 6.41
N ALA A 286 14.64 2.60 6.29
CA ALA A 286 13.29 2.34 5.83
C ALA A 286 12.24 2.91 6.80
N LEU A 287 12.45 2.78 8.12
CA LEU A 287 11.54 3.33 9.13
C LEU A 287 11.50 4.86 9.11
N LEU A 288 12.65 5.51 8.89
CA LEU A 288 12.77 6.97 8.79
C LEU A 288 11.85 7.55 7.71
N PHE A 289 11.76 6.89 6.55
CA PHE A 289 10.85 7.30 5.47
C PHE A 289 9.42 6.77 5.64
N PHE A 290 9.25 5.65 6.35
CA PHE A 290 7.94 5.05 6.58
C PHE A 290 7.04 5.90 7.49
N VAL A 291 7.59 6.52 8.53
CA VAL A 291 6.80 7.33 9.48
C VAL A 291 6.16 8.56 8.80
N PRO A 292 6.89 9.41 8.05
CA PRO A 292 6.27 10.50 7.28
C PRO A 292 5.22 10.02 6.28
N LEU A 293 5.44 8.87 5.64
CA LEU A 293 4.48 8.27 4.72
C LEU A 293 3.16 7.91 5.43
N LEU A 294 3.21 7.31 6.62
CA LEU A 294 2.02 7.02 7.43
C LEU A 294 1.26 8.30 7.82
N VAL A 295 1.98 9.37 8.17
CA VAL A 295 1.37 10.67 8.48
C VAL A 295 0.69 11.26 7.23
N ALA A 296 1.34 11.17 6.07
CA ALA A 296 0.77 11.62 4.80
C ALA A 296 -0.48 10.81 4.42
N ILE A 297 -0.47 9.48 4.56
CA ILE A 297 -1.63 8.60 4.32
C ILE A 297 -2.78 8.97 5.27
N TRP A 298 -2.50 9.18 6.56
CA TRP A 298 -3.50 9.59 7.54
C TRP A 298 -4.13 10.94 7.20
N TRP A 299 -3.30 11.92 6.79
CA TRP A 299 -3.74 13.25 6.40
C TRP A 299 -4.59 13.21 5.12
N LEU A 300 -4.13 12.48 4.09
CA LEU A 300 -4.82 12.36 2.81
C LEU A 300 -6.15 11.60 2.95
N SER A 301 -6.19 10.52 3.74
CA SER A 301 -7.43 9.80 4.06
C SER A 301 -8.46 10.73 4.72
N LYS A 302 -8.01 11.62 5.61
CA LYS A 302 -8.88 12.64 6.22
C LYS A 302 -9.40 13.64 5.18
N LEU A 303 -8.56 14.05 4.23
CA LEU A 303 -8.89 15.01 3.17
C LEU A 303 -9.90 14.44 2.16
N ILE A 304 -9.78 13.16 1.79
CA ILE A 304 -10.70 12.45 0.89
C ILE A 304 -12.06 12.20 1.57
N ALA A 305 -12.07 11.73 2.82
CA ALA A 305 -13.31 11.31 3.48
C ALA A 305 -14.17 12.48 4.01
N ARG A 306 -13.57 13.66 4.22
CA ARG A 306 -14.25 14.83 4.82
C ARG A 306 -15.49 15.30 4.05
N PRO A 307 -15.45 15.57 2.73
CA PRO A 307 -16.62 16.07 1.99
C PRO A 307 -17.79 15.08 2.00
N LEU A 308 -17.53 13.79 1.75
CA LEU A 308 -18.55 12.73 1.78
C LEU A 308 -19.21 12.60 3.16
N ARG A 309 -18.42 12.67 4.24
CA ARG A 309 -18.95 12.61 5.61
C ARG A 309 -19.82 13.82 5.94
N GLN A 310 -19.43 15.02 5.49
CA GLN A 310 -20.24 16.22 5.67
C GLN A 310 -21.58 16.11 4.93
N LEU A 311 -21.54 15.74 3.64
CA LEU A 311 -22.76 15.51 2.85
C LEU A 311 -23.69 14.48 3.50
N ALA A 312 -23.14 13.34 3.96
CA ALA A 312 -23.92 12.27 4.59
C ALA A 312 -24.56 12.68 5.93
N ILE A 313 -23.87 13.49 6.74
CA ILE A 313 -24.41 13.98 8.03
C ILE A 313 -25.50 15.02 7.78
N THR A 314 -25.30 15.93 6.82
CA THR A 314 -26.31 16.93 6.45
C THR A 314 -27.55 16.27 5.86
N ALA A 315 -27.39 15.21 5.06
CA ALA A 315 -28.51 14.42 4.53
C ALA A 315 -29.41 13.79 5.61
N ARG A 316 -28.90 13.58 6.83
CA ARG A 316 -29.68 12.98 7.94
C ARG A 316 -30.58 13.98 8.65
N HIS A 317 -30.31 15.29 8.57
CA HIS A 317 -31.06 16.32 9.29
C HIS A 317 -31.91 17.11 8.29
N TRP A 318 -33.21 16.82 8.25
CA TRP A 318 -34.14 17.25 7.19
C TRP A 318 -34.84 18.59 7.45
N GLU A 319 -34.09 19.62 7.85
CA GLU A 319 -34.61 20.99 7.77
C GLU A 319 -34.18 21.60 6.43
N PHE A 320 -35.13 21.78 5.51
CA PHE A 320 -34.87 22.12 4.11
C PHE A 320 -34.00 23.37 3.92
N SER A 321 -34.31 24.46 4.62
CA SER A 321 -33.59 25.73 4.51
C SER A 321 -32.15 25.62 5.01
N THR A 322 -31.94 24.96 6.14
CA THR A 322 -30.61 24.79 6.75
C THR A 322 -29.78 23.73 6.01
N ALA A 323 -30.39 22.63 5.57
CA ALA A 323 -29.72 21.56 4.85
C ALA A 323 -29.23 22.01 3.47
N GLN A 324 -30.03 22.77 2.71
CA GLN A 324 -29.64 23.24 1.38
C GLN A 324 -28.44 24.21 1.44
N GLU A 325 -28.44 25.14 2.40
CA GLU A 325 -27.30 26.04 2.63
C GLU A 325 -26.06 25.30 3.10
N GLN A 326 -26.21 24.36 4.04
CA GLN A 326 -25.10 23.57 4.55
C GLN A 326 -24.46 22.71 3.45
N ILE A 327 -25.26 22.04 2.60
CA ILE A 327 -24.76 21.26 1.46
C ILE A 327 -23.99 22.16 0.49
N ARG A 328 -24.50 23.37 0.18
CA ARG A 328 -23.79 24.32 -0.70
C ARG A 328 -22.42 24.72 -0.17
N ARG A 329 -22.28 24.88 1.15
CA ARG A 329 -21.03 25.24 1.83
C ARG A 329 -20.01 24.10 1.91
N VAL A 330 -20.40 22.84 1.64
CA VAL A 330 -19.44 21.72 1.59
C VAL A 330 -18.48 21.93 0.42
N HIS A 331 -17.18 21.92 0.74
CA HIS A 331 -16.10 22.03 -0.24
C HIS A 331 -15.77 20.65 -0.82
N SER A 332 -16.19 20.41 -2.07
CA SER A 332 -16.01 19.16 -2.79
C SER A 332 -14.87 19.27 -3.80
N TRP A 333 -13.65 18.94 -3.38
CA TRP A 333 -12.45 19.16 -4.20
C TRP A 333 -12.23 18.10 -5.30
N TYR A 334 -12.96 16.98 -5.25
CA TYR A 334 -12.87 15.88 -6.23
C TYR A 334 -14.22 15.56 -6.85
N PHE A 335 -14.16 14.92 -8.01
CA PHE A 335 -15.28 14.70 -8.91
C PHE A 335 -16.47 14.01 -8.24
N GLU A 336 -16.27 12.87 -7.58
CA GLU A 336 -17.36 12.09 -6.98
C GLU A 336 -18.09 12.85 -5.87
N ALA A 337 -17.37 13.63 -5.05
CA ALA A 337 -17.98 14.45 -4.02
C ALA A 337 -18.81 15.60 -4.60
N GLU A 338 -18.35 16.22 -5.70
CA GLU A 338 -19.08 17.30 -6.37
C GLU A 338 -20.34 16.77 -7.07
N GLN A 339 -20.23 15.62 -7.76
CA GLN A 339 -21.39 14.97 -8.36
C GLN A 339 -22.45 14.59 -7.31
N LEU A 340 -22.02 14.04 -6.16
CA LEU A 340 -22.94 13.71 -5.08
C LEU A 340 -23.62 14.97 -4.51
N LYS A 341 -22.87 16.06 -4.33
CA LYS A 341 -23.39 17.35 -3.87
C LYS A 341 -24.46 17.88 -4.83
N LEU A 342 -24.18 17.90 -6.14
CA LEU A 342 -25.11 18.38 -7.16
C LEU A 342 -26.37 17.50 -7.23
N ALA A 343 -26.22 16.18 -7.22
CA ALA A 343 -27.34 15.24 -7.21
C ALA A 343 -28.24 15.41 -5.98
N MET A 344 -27.64 15.58 -4.80
CA MET A 344 -28.38 15.87 -3.57
C MET A 344 -29.15 17.19 -3.65
N LEU A 345 -28.52 18.27 -4.13
CA LEU A 345 -29.18 19.57 -4.29
C LEU A 345 -30.34 19.51 -5.28
N GLY A 346 -30.15 18.84 -6.42
CA GLY A 346 -31.20 18.63 -7.42
C GLY A 346 -32.37 17.79 -6.87
N GLY A 347 -32.07 16.70 -6.16
CA GLY A 347 -33.07 15.86 -5.51
C GLY A 347 -33.87 16.61 -4.45
N LEU A 348 -33.22 17.43 -3.62
CA LEU A 348 -33.88 18.25 -2.60
C LEU A 348 -34.84 19.27 -3.23
N ALA A 349 -34.40 19.94 -4.30
CA ALA A 349 -35.23 20.90 -5.03
C ALA A 349 -36.48 20.25 -5.64
N LEU A 350 -36.33 19.06 -6.24
CA LEU A 350 -37.44 18.33 -6.85
C LEU A 350 -38.45 17.83 -5.80
N LEU A 351 -37.97 17.30 -4.66
CA LEU A 351 -38.83 16.88 -3.56
C LEU A 351 -39.65 18.04 -3.00
N HIS A 352 -39.03 19.21 -2.80
CA HIS A 352 -39.73 20.40 -2.31
C HIS A 352 -40.80 20.89 -3.30
N GLY A 353 -40.46 20.96 -4.59
CA GLY A 353 -41.43 21.32 -5.63
C GLY A 353 -42.65 20.38 -5.65
N LYS A 354 -42.42 19.08 -5.47
CA LYS A 354 -43.50 18.07 -5.42
C LYS A 354 -44.36 18.20 -4.16
N LEU A 355 -43.74 18.42 -3.00
CA LEU A 355 -44.46 18.66 -1.73
C LEU A 355 -45.32 19.93 -1.80
N GLY A 356 -44.80 21.02 -2.37
CA GLY A 356 -45.55 22.25 -2.55
C GLY A 356 -46.79 22.06 -3.42
N ARG A 357 -46.65 21.34 -4.54
CA ARG A 357 -47.76 21.02 -5.45
C ARG A 357 -48.82 20.13 -4.78
N LEU A 358 -48.40 19.06 -4.09
CA LEU A 358 -49.31 18.18 -3.37
C LEU A 358 -50.08 18.91 -2.27
N ASN A 359 -49.44 19.85 -1.58
CA ASN A 359 -50.12 20.66 -0.56
C ASN A 359 -51.20 21.55 -1.19
N GLN A 360 -50.92 22.16 -2.36
CA GLN A 360 -51.88 23.01 -3.08
C GLN A 360 -53.07 22.21 -3.65
N GLU A 361 -52.81 21.03 -4.22
CA GLU A 361 -53.85 20.10 -4.70
C GLU A 361 -54.74 19.57 -3.56
N ASN A 362 -54.26 19.57 -2.31
CA ASN A 362 -55.00 19.07 -1.16
C ASN A 362 -55.97 20.10 -0.56
N ILE A 363 -55.76 21.41 -0.78
CA ILE A 363 -56.55 22.50 -0.14
C ILE A 363 -57.46 23.28 -1.11
N THR A 364 -57.42 22.97 -2.41
CA THR A 364 -58.23 23.63 -3.45
C THR A 364 -59.28 22.67 -4.04
N ALA A 365 -60.40 23.22 -4.52
CA ALA A 365 -61.46 22.49 -5.20
C ALA A 365 -61.20 22.50 -6.72
N PRO A 366 -60.92 21.35 -7.36
CA PRO A 366 -60.43 21.31 -8.75
C PRO A 366 -61.36 21.96 -9.79
N LEU A 367 -62.68 21.88 -9.59
CA LEU A 367 -63.64 22.42 -10.56
C LEU A 367 -63.72 23.95 -10.53
N THR A 368 -63.69 24.54 -9.34
CA THR A 368 -64.01 25.97 -9.14
C THR A 368 -62.79 26.82 -8.78
N GLY A 369 -61.64 26.20 -8.48
CA GLY A 369 -60.42 26.88 -8.02
C GLY A 369 -60.51 27.44 -6.60
N LEU A 370 -61.68 27.38 -5.96
CA LEU A 370 -61.93 27.86 -4.61
C LEU A 370 -61.28 26.97 -3.55
N VAL A 371 -61.23 27.44 -2.31
CA VAL A 371 -60.73 26.64 -1.18
C VAL A 371 -61.70 25.48 -0.91
N ASN A 372 -61.18 24.26 -0.73
CA ASN A 372 -62.02 23.11 -0.43
C ASN A 372 -62.31 23.02 1.08
N ARG A 373 -63.16 22.06 1.49
CA ARG A 373 -63.50 21.84 2.90
C ARG A 373 -62.28 21.66 3.83
N ARG A 374 -61.17 21.09 3.36
CA ARG A 374 -59.94 20.96 4.17
C ARG A 374 -59.25 22.31 4.36
N GLY A 375 -59.09 23.08 3.28
CA GLY A 375 -58.51 24.42 3.38
C GLY A 375 -59.35 25.37 4.23
N GLN A 376 -60.68 25.25 4.16
CA GLN A 376 -61.63 25.96 5.03
C GLN A 376 -61.36 25.64 6.52
N GLN A 377 -61.23 24.36 6.86
CA GLN A 377 -60.95 23.92 8.23
C GLN A 377 -59.63 24.48 8.75
N PHE A 378 -58.57 24.45 7.93
CA PHE A 378 -57.27 25.02 8.30
C PHE A 378 -57.35 26.53 8.58
N ALA A 379 -58.11 27.29 7.78
CA ALA A 379 -58.29 28.72 8.01
C ALA A 379 -59.07 29.00 9.30
N LEU A 380 -60.12 28.23 9.56
CA LEU A 380 -60.94 28.36 10.78
C LEU A 380 -60.15 28.03 12.04
N GLU A 381 -59.35 26.96 12.03
CA GLU A 381 -58.46 26.59 13.15
C GLU A 381 -57.48 27.73 13.45
N ARG A 382 -56.84 28.29 12.41
CA ARG A 382 -55.93 29.43 12.55
C ARG A 382 -56.62 30.67 13.12
N TRP A 383 -57.80 31.03 12.64
CA TRP A 383 -58.53 32.19 13.15
C TRP A 383 -59.03 31.98 14.58
N GLN A 384 -59.40 30.75 14.94
CA GLN A 384 -59.76 30.40 16.31
C GLN A 384 -58.57 30.53 17.27
N GLU A 385 -57.38 30.04 16.88
CA GLU A 385 -56.14 30.22 17.65
C GLU A 385 -55.77 31.70 17.83
N GLN A 386 -56.00 32.50 16.80
CA GLN A 386 -55.74 33.95 16.81
C GLN A 386 -56.86 34.77 17.46
N GLN A 387 -57.95 34.13 17.91
CA GLN A 387 -59.17 34.78 18.41
C GLN A 387 -59.72 35.85 17.44
N GLN A 388 -59.58 35.62 16.14
CA GLN A 388 -60.01 36.55 15.10
C GLN A 388 -61.52 36.36 14.83
N PRO A 389 -62.38 37.36 15.13
CA PRO A 389 -63.82 37.24 14.88
C PRO A 389 -64.10 37.18 13.37
N PHE A 390 -65.15 36.45 12.97
CA PHE A 390 -65.54 36.34 11.56
C PHE A 390 -67.05 36.09 11.42
N ALA A 391 -67.61 36.51 10.29
CA ALA A 391 -68.94 36.07 9.87
C ALA A 391 -68.83 34.90 8.88
N VAL A 392 -69.82 34.02 8.92
CA VAL A 392 -69.99 32.92 7.97
C VAL A 392 -71.29 33.07 7.22
N ILE A 393 -71.22 32.88 5.90
CA ILE A 393 -72.37 32.76 5.01
C ILE A 393 -72.31 31.37 4.40
N VAL A 394 -73.25 30.50 4.76
CA VAL A 394 -73.42 29.19 4.10
C VAL A 394 -74.49 29.36 3.03
N LEU A 395 -74.21 28.93 1.81
CA LEU A 395 -75.14 29.07 0.70
C LEU A 395 -75.21 27.81 -0.15
N ASP A 396 -76.34 27.69 -0.83
CA ASP A 396 -76.66 26.59 -1.73
C ASP A 396 -77.52 27.10 -2.89
N ILE A 397 -77.25 26.55 -4.09
CA ILE A 397 -77.95 26.92 -5.31
C ILE A 397 -79.32 26.26 -5.32
N ASP A 398 -80.37 27.08 -5.31
CA ASP A 398 -81.74 26.60 -5.30
C ASP A 398 -82.04 25.76 -6.55
N HIS A 399 -82.64 24.59 -6.33
CA HIS A 399 -83.04 23.67 -7.40
C HIS A 399 -81.88 23.23 -8.32
N PHE A 400 -80.63 23.23 -7.87
CA PHE A 400 -79.49 22.84 -8.70
C PHE A 400 -79.60 21.43 -9.28
N LYS A 401 -80.23 20.49 -8.54
CA LYS A 401 -80.57 19.18 -9.09
C LYS A 401 -81.38 19.25 -10.38
N GLN A 402 -82.32 20.18 -10.50
CA GLN A 402 -83.11 20.37 -11.74
C GLN A 402 -82.24 20.91 -12.89
N VAL A 403 -81.24 21.75 -12.58
CA VAL A 403 -80.26 22.20 -13.58
C VAL A 403 -79.48 21.00 -14.13
N ASN A 404 -78.99 20.12 -13.26
CA ASN A 404 -78.33 18.88 -13.67
C ASN A 404 -79.26 17.94 -14.44
N ASP A 405 -80.48 17.74 -13.97
CA ASP A 405 -81.46 16.83 -14.58
C ASP A 405 -81.88 17.32 -15.99
N ASN A 406 -81.96 18.63 -16.21
CA ASN A 406 -82.40 19.23 -17.48
C ASN A 406 -81.26 19.46 -18.49
N HIS A 407 -80.05 19.78 -18.03
CA HIS A 407 -78.94 20.20 -18.89
C HIS A 407 -77.71 19.30 -18.82
N GLY A 408 -77.73 18.28 -17.96
CA GLY A 408 -76.60 17.40 -17.70
C GLY A 408 -75.58 17.99 -16.71
N HIS A 409 -74.79 17.10 -16.12
CA HIS A 409 -73.81 17.45 -15.09
C HIS A 409 -72.72 18.40 -15.60
N ASP A 410 -72.27 18.27 -16.86
CA ASP A 410 -71.24 19.16 -17.43
C ASP A 410 -71.69 20.62 -17.46
N VAL A 411 -72.98 20.86 -17.74
CA VAL A 411 -73.56 22.21 -17.73
C VAL A 411 -73.81 22.69 -16.30
N GLY A 412 -74.21 21.80 -15.39
CA GLY A 412 -74.24 22.10 -13.96
C GLY A 412 -72.89 22.53 -13.40
N ASP A 413 -71.80 21.88 -13.84
CA ASP A 413 -70.44 22.24 -13.48
C ASP A 413 -70.05 23.66 -13.97
N GLN A 414 -70.47 24.04 -15.17
CA GLN A 414 -70.31 25.42 -15.67
C GLN A 414 -71.11 26.43 -14.83
N VAL A 415 -72.30 26.05 -14.37
CA VAL A 415 -73.10 26.89 -13.46
C VAL A 415 -72.38 27.07 -12.11
N LEU A 416 -71.77 26.01 -11.57
CA LEU A 416 -70.98 26.09 -10.33
C LEU A 416 -69.73 26.98 -10.50
N GLN A 417 -69.03 26.87 -11.62
CA GLN A 417 -67.90 27.75 -11.94
C GLN A 417 -68.35 29.21 -12.06
N HIS A 418 -69.47 29.46 -12.75
CA HIS A 418 -70.03 30.79 -12.90
C HIS A 418 -70.41 31.41 -11.56
N VAL A 419 -71.11 30.67 -10.70
CA VAL A 419 -71.45 31.10 -9.34
C VAL A 419 -70.17 31.37 -8.53
N SER A 420 -69.14 30.53 -8.64
CA SER A 420 -67.86 30.73 -7.96
C SER A 420 -67.19 32.05 -8.36
N HIS A 421 -67.22 32.41 -9.65
CA HIS A 421 -66.70 33.69 -10.12
C HIS A 421 -67.52 34.89 -9.61
N LEU A 422 -68.85 34.75 -9.54
CA LEU A 422 -69.69 35.79 -8.96
C LEU A 422 -69.42 35.98 -7.45
N MET A 423 -69.20 34.89 -6.71
CA MET A 423 -68.78 34.94 -5.31
C MET A 423 -67.45 35.67 -5.14
N ASP A 424 -66.45 35.33 -5.97
CA ASP A 424 -65.14 35.99 -5.93
C ASP A 424 -65.25 37.50 -6.24
N SER A 425 -66.12 37.89 -7.18
CA SER A 425 -66.32 39.30 -7.56
C SER A 425 -66.92 40.18 -6.46
N VAL A 426 -67.67 39.59 -5.52
CA VAL A 426 -68.25 40.31 -4.38
C VAL A 426 -67.41 40.19 -3.10
N SER A 427 -66.36 39.38 -3.14
CA SER A 427 -65.44 39.13 -2.03
C SER A 427 -64.25 40.08 -2.07
N ARG A 428 -63.73 40.38 -0.88
CA ARG A 428 -62.47 41.10 -0.68
C ARG A 428 -61.30 40.12 -0.73
N SER A 429 -60.10 40.64 -0.92
CA SER A 429 -58.85 39.85 -0.86
C SER A 429 -58.62 39.14 0.49
N SER A 430 -59.25 39.62 1.56
CA SER A 430 -59.22 39.01 2.89
C SER A 430 -60.26 37.91 3.10
N ASP A 431 -61.28 37.83 2.23
CA ASP A 431 -62.39 36.91 2.41
C ASP A 431 -62.03 35.52 1.90
N LEU A 432 -62.52 34.47 2.57
CA LEU A 432 -62.28 33.10 2.15
C LEU A 432 -63.52 32.52 1.48
N VAL A 433 -63.44 32.36 0.16
CA VAL A 433 -64.48 31.70 -0.64
C VAL A 433 -64.19 30.21 -0.70
N CYS A 434 -65.11 29.39 -0.20
CA CYS A 434 -64.94 27.94 -0.08
C CYS A 434 -66.07 27.20 -0.80
N ARG A 435 -65.75 26.03 -1.36
CA ARG A 435 -66.73 25.02 -1.80
C ARG A 435 -66.59 23.79 -0.92
N SER A 436 -67.60 23.52 -0.09
CA SER A 436 -67.54 22.47 0.92
C SER A 436 -68.00 21.10 0.39
N GLY A 437 -68.79 21.09 -0.69
CA GLY A 437 -69.27 19.90 -1.39
C GLY A 437 -70.29 20.27 -2.48
N GLY A 438 -70.68 19.32 -3.34
CA GLY A 438 -71.81 19.44 -4.29
C GLY A 438 -72.09 20.85 -4.82
N GLU A 439 -73.22 21.41 -4.42
CA GLU A 439 -73.68 22.79 -4.68
C GLU A 439 -73.53 23.73 -3.47
N GLU A 440 -72.80 23.30 -2.43
CA GLU A 440 -72.64 24.00 -1.15
C GLU A 440 -71.38 24.86 -1.16
N PHE A 441 -71.57 26.15 -0.91
CA PHE A 441 -70.48 27.11 -0.76
C PHE A 441 -70.53 27.77 0.61
N VAL A 442 -69.35 28.17 1.08
CA VAL A 442 -69.18 28.91 2.32
C VAL A 442 -68.32 30.12 2.07
N LEU A 443 -68.81 31.29 2.48
CA LEU A 443 -68.04 32.51 2.52
C LEU A 443 -67.68 32.80 3.97
N LEU A 444 -66.38 32.93 4.26
CA LEU A 444 -65.91 33.36 5.56
C LEU A 444 -65.34 34.77 5.45
N LEU A 445 -65.89 35.68 6.27
CA LEU A 445 -65.59 37.10 6.24
C LEU A 445 -64.90 37.48 7.55
N PRO A 446 -63.56 37.54 7.59
CA PRO A 446 -62.85 37.94 8.80
C PRO A 446 -63.20 39.38 9.18
N GLU A 447 -63.23 39.65 10.49
CA GLU A 447 -63.49 40.97 11.08
C GLU A 447 -64.78 41.65 10.61
N THR A 448 -65.76 40.84 10.17
CA THR A 448 -67.01 41.33 9.62
C THR A 448 -68.17 40.97 10.56
N GLY A 449 -68.90 41.98 11.02
CA GLY A 449 -70.08 41.80 11.86
C GLY A 449 -71.29 41.23 11.10
N LEU A 450 -72.29 40.78 11.86
CA LEU A 450 -73.47 40.07 11.33
C LEU A 450 -74.28 40.89 10.31
N GLU A 451 -74.48 42.19 10.54
CA GLU A 451 -75.22 43.08 9.63
C GLU A 451 -74.50 43.26 8.28
N ALA A 452 -73.19 43.52 8.33
CA ALA A 452 -72.38 43.66 7.13
C ALA A 452 -72.31 42.35 6.32
N ALA A 453 -72.20 41.21 7.01
CA ALA A 453 -72.26 39.89 6.36
C ALA A 453 -73.63 39.64 5.71
N THR A 454 -74.71 40.08 6.34
CA THR A 454 -76.07 39.98 5.77
C THR A 454 -76.20 40.81 4.50
N GLN A 455 -75.61 42.01 4.46
CA GLN A 455 -75.57 42.84 3.24
C GLN A 455 -74.75 42.19 2.12
N VAL A 456 -73.61 41.54 2.46
CA VAL A 456 -72.83 40.78 1.48
C VAL A 456 -73.64 39.59 0.92
N ALA A 457 -74.35 38.87 1.79
CA ALA A 457 -75.23 37.77 1.39
C ALA A 457 -76.37 38.24 0.48
N GLU A 458 -77.05 39.35 0.81
CA GLU A 458 -78.13 39.92 -0.02
C GLU A 458 -77.60 40.42 -1.37
N ARG A 459 -76.43 41.05 -1.39
CA ARG A 459 -75.78 41.50 -2.62
C ARG A 459 -75.43 40.32 -3.52
N LEU A 460 -74.87 39.25 -2.95
CA LEU A 460 -74.55 38.03 -3.69
C LEU A 460 -75.82 37.36 -4.23
N ARG A 461 -76.86 37.25 -3.41
CA ARG A 461 -78.17 36.70 -3.81
C ARG A 461 -78.78 37.49 -4.96
N GLY A 462 -78.81 38.82 -4.84
CA GLY A 462 -79.30 39.71 -5.89
C GLY A 462 -78.48 39.63 -7.16
N LEU A 463 -77.14 39.58 -7.06
CA LEU A 463 -76.26 39.43 -8.22
C LEU A 463 -76.54 38.12 -8.97
N ILE A 464 -76.64 37.01 -8.25
CA ILE A 464 -76.89 35.69 -8.87
C ILE A 464 -78.30 35.63 -9.46
N SER A 465 -79.33 36.15 -8.79
CA SER A 465 -80.70 36.11 -9.32
C SER A 465 -80.91 36.98 -10.57
N HIS A 466 -80.04 37.96 -10.83
CA HIS A 466 -80.12 38.87 -11.99
C HIS A 466 -79.06 38.60 -13.07
N THR A 467 -78.22 37.58 -12.89
CA THR A 467 -77.20 37.20 -13.89
C THR A 467 -77.61 35.91 -14.57
N GLN A 468 -77.64 35.91 -15.90
CA GLN A 468 -77.90 34.68 -16.66
C GLN A 468 -76.72 33.73 -16.51
N THR A 469 -77.03 32.48 -16.17
CA THR A 469 -76.02 31.41 -16.13
C THR A 469 -75.68 30.95 -17.56
N PRO A 470 -74.63 30.13 -17.76
CA PRO A 470 -74.29 29.58 -19.07
C PRO A 470 -75.41 28.79 -19.77
N THR A 471 -76.46 28.39 -19.03
CA THR A 471 -77.66 27.75 -19.59
C THR A 471 -78.62 28.74 -20.30
N GLY A 472 -78.40 30.05 -20.17
CA GLY A 472 -79.35 31.09 -20.56
C GLY A 472 -80.50 31.31 -19.57
N SER A 473 -80.54 30.55 -18.47
CA SER A 473 -81.52 30.69 -17.39
C SER A 473 -80.93 31.35 -16.14
N PHE A 474 -81.80 31.90 -15.29
CA PHE A 474 -81.43 32.45 -13.98
C PHE A 474 -81.51 31.36 -12.92
N VAL A 475 -80.55 31.36 -12.00
CA VAL A 475 -80.59 30.54 -10.78
C VAL A 475 -80.73 31.45 -9.57
N THR A 476 -81.29 30.94 -8.48
CA THR A 476 -81.34 31.65 -7.20
C THR A 476 -80.51 30.91 -6.17
N ILE A 477 -80.15 31.62 -5.09
CA ILE A 477 -79.48 31.00 -3.95
C ILE A 477 -80.28 31.24 -2.68
N SER A 478 -80.22 30.27 -1.79
CA SER A 478 -80.61 30.45 -0.40
C SER A 478 -79.33 30.59 0.42
N THR A 479 -79.34 31.47 1.43
CA THR A 479 -78.15 31.70 2.28
C THR A 479 -78.52 31.76 3.76
N GLY A 480 -77.68 31.19 4.61
CA GLY A 480 -77.72 31.32 6.06
C GLY A 480 -76.51 32.07 6.59
N VAL A 481 -76.73 33.06 7.46
CA VAL A 481 -75.68 33.93 8.01
C VAL A 481 -75.56 33.76 9.52
N ALA A 482 -74.35 33.56 10.02
CA ALA A 482 -74.03 33.57 11.46
C ALA A 482 -72.69 34.27 11.71
N HIS A 483 -72.40 34.62 12.96
CA HIS A 483 -71.18 35.32 13.35
C HIS A 483 -70.51 34.64 14.54
N TRP A 484 -69.19 34.52 14.52
CA TRP A 484 -68.40 34.04 15.65
C TRP A 484 -67.60 35.20 16.27
N PRO A 485 -67.63 35.38 17.60
CA PRO A 485 -68.32 34.57 18.62
C PRO A 485 -69.78 35.01 18.92
N GLY A 486 -70.33 35.96 18.15
CA GLY A 486 -71.61 36.61 18.50
C GLY A 486 -72.86 35.71 18.47
N SER A 487 -72.89 34.69 17.61
CA SER A 487 -74.02 33.75 17.48
C SER A 487 -73.85 32.50 18.34
N ALA A 488 -72.61 32.05 18.58
CA ALA A 488 -72.27 30.95 19.49
C ALA A 488 -70.78 31.00 19.88
N SER A 489 -70.44 30.36 21.00
CA SER A 489 -69.10 30.40 21.58
C SER A 489 -68.06 29.51 20.87
N SER A 490 -68.48 28.53 20.06
CA SER A 490 -67.56 27.66 19.31
C SER A 490 -67.77 27.77 17.80
N VAL A 491 -66.67 27.67 17.04
CA VAL A 491 -66.71 27.70 15.56
C VAL A 491 -67.63 26.62 14.98
N PRO A 492 -67.61 25.34 15.44
CA PRO A 492 -68.55 24.33 14.95
C PRO A 492 -70.01 24.69 15.21
N ALA A 493 -70.32 25.32 16.34
CA ALA A 493 -71.69 25.75 16.65
C ALA A 493 -72.14 26.90 15.74
N VAL A 494 -71.26 27.85 15.41
CA VAL A 494 -71.58 28.95 14.49
C VAL A 494 -71.82 28.44 13.06
N LEU A 495 -70.99 27.52 12.57
CA LEU A 495 -71.22 26.88 11.27
C LEU A 495 -72.57 26.15 11.23
N LYS A 496 -72.90 25.41 12.29
CA LYS A 496 -74.19 24.72 12.42
C LYS A 496 -75.37 25.69 12.40
N LEU A 497 -75.28 26.82 13.11
CA LEU A 497 -76.31 27.84 13.11
C LEU A 497 -76.52 28.50 11.73
N ALA A 498 -75.45 28.70 10.97
CA ALA A 498 -75.54 29.18 9.60
C ALA A 498 -76.20 28.15 8.67
N ASP A 499 -75.88 26.86 8.82
CA ASP A 499 -76.52 25.77 8.08
C ASP A 499 -78.03 25.65 8.42
N GLU A 500 -78.40 25.73 9.70
CA GLU A 500 -79.79 25.77 10.13
C GLU A 500 -80.55 26.99 9.57
N ALA A 501 -79.88 28.14 9.46
CA ALA A 501 -80.43 29.32 8.82
C ALA A 501 -80.64 29.13 7.30
N LEU A 502 -79.68 28.50 6.61
CA LEU A 502 -79.82 28.11 5.21
C LEU A 502 -81.00 27.15 5.00
N TYR A 503 -81.14 26.15 5.88
CA TYR A 503 -82.26 25.22 5.83
C TYR A 503 -83.61 25.92 5.99
N ARG A 504 -83.70 26.92 6.90
CA ARG A 504 -84.88 27.78 7.04
C ARG A 504 -85.14 28.60 5.78
N ALA A 505 -84.10 29.16 5.16
CA ALA A 505 -84.22 29.89 3.89
C ALA A 505 -84.84 29.00 2.79
N LYS A 506 -84.39 27.75 2.68
CA LYS A 506 -84.95 26.77 1.72
C LYS A 506 -86.39 26.40 2.01
N ARG A 507 -86.79 26.24 3.28
CA ARG A 507 -88.17 25.90 3.66
C ARG A 507 -89.15 27.04 3.47
N ASN A 508 -88.71 28.27 3.69
CA ASN A 508 -89.62 29.42 3.72
C ASN A 508 -89.89 30.01 2.33
N GLY A 509 -89.44 29.36 1.26
CA GLY A 509 -89.73 29.73 -0.13
C GLY A 509 -88.49 30.05 -0.97
N ARG A 510 -87.27 29.75 -0.47
CA ARG A 510 -85.99 29.93 -1.19
C ARG A 510 -85.70 31.38 -1.57
N ASN A 511 -84.61 31.60 -2.32
CA ASN A 511 -84.16 32.91 -2.80
C ASN A 511 -84.16 34.00 -1.71
N ARG A 512 -83.54 33.71 -0.56
CA ARG A 512 -83.50 34.64 0.59
C ARG A 512 -82.30 34.44 1.50
N VAL A 513 -82.02 35.47 2.28
CA VAL A 513 -81.04 35.45 3.35
C VAL A 513 -81.75 35.26 4.68
N VAL A 514 -81.30 34.31 5.50
CA VAL A 514 -81.78 34.10 6.87
C VAL A 514 -80.61 34.24 7.83
N VAL A 515 -80.82 35.04 8.88
CA VAL A 515 -79.82 35.24 9.94
C VAL A 515 -80.09 34.26 11.09
N ALA A 516 -79.04 33.66 11.64
CA ALA A 516 -79.13 32.83 12.83
C ALA A 516 -79.67 33.67 14.03
N GLY A 517 -80.72 33.17 14.69
CA GLY A 517 -81.29 33.82 15.88
C GLY A 517 -82.47 34.79 15.66
N GLN A 518 -82.83 35.15 14.41
CA GLN A 518 -84.06 35.92 14.15
C GLN A 518 -85.31 35.01 14.20
N ARG A 519 -86.34 35.41 14.98
CA ARG A 519 -87.72 34.88 14.95
C ARG A 519 -88.54 35.71 13.95
N GLU A 520 -89.36 35.05 13.14
CA GLU A 520 -90.23 35.72 12.14
C GLU A 520 -91.30 36.59 12.82
N ILE A 521 -91.46 37.83 12.35
CA ILE A 521 -92.61 38.67 12.62
C ILE A 521 -93.68 38.28 11.59
N GLY A 522 -94.70 37.54 12.00
CA GLY A 522 -95.86 37.21 11.17
C GLY A 522 -96.83 38.40 11.06
N SER A 523 -97.36 38.59 9.86
CA SER A 523 -98.35 39.59 9.46
C SER A 523 -99.79 39.06 9.56
N GLU A 524 -100.61 39.69 10.40
CA GLU A 524 -102.10 39.77 10.47
C GLU A 524 -102.33 40.97 11.42
N ASP A 525 -103.03 42.08 11.18
CA ASP A 525 -104.03 42.55 10.23
C ASP A 525 -103.90 44.09 10.12
N ALA A 526 -104.37 44.68 9.01
CA ALA A 526 -104.75 46.10 8.93
C ALA A 526 -106.05 46.21 8.10
N PRO A 527 -106.77 47.34 8.12
CA PRO A 527 -107.55 47.92 9.22
C PRO A 527 -109.02 48.19 8.78
N LEU A 528 -109.98 48.38 9.70
CA LEU A 528 -111.27 49.03 9.36
C LEU A 528 -111.87 49.74 10.58
N GLY A 529 -112.20 51.03 10.38
CA GLY A 529 -113.37 51.71 10.95
C GLY A 529 -113.31 52.15 12.40
#